data_AF-A0A7Y2AM02-F1
#
_entry.id   AF-A0A7Y2AM02-F1
#
_cell.length_a   1.000
_cell.length_b   1.000
_cell.length_c   1.000
_cell.angle_alpha   90.00
_cell.angle_beta   90.00
_cell.angle_gamma   90.00
#
_symmetry.space_group_name_H-M   'P 1'
#
loop_
_entity.id
_entity.type
_entity.pdbx_description
1 polymer ?
#
loop_
_entity_poly.entity_id
_entity_poly.type
_entity_poly.pdbx_seq_one_letter_code
_entity_poly.pdbx_strand_id
1 'polypeptide(L)'
;MTRITHLLSMSLLLVATAVAQDNAATEKLTRQSDQFKEQIIEVADNVHVAVGYSVSNVSMIVGDDGVVIIDTGMMGEAAGTIAKEFREITDKPVKAIIYT
;
A
#
# COMPACT_ATOMS: atom_id res chain seq x y z
N MET A 1 -24.15 43.10 -37.13
CA MET A 1 -23.97 41.62 -37.16
C MET A 1 -22.63 41.24 -36.50
N THR A 2 -22.44 41.55 -35.21
CA THR A 2 -21.17 41.22 -34.50
C THR A 2 -21.36 41.07 -32.98
N ARG A 3 -22.58 40.80 -32.53
CA ARG A 3 -22.90 40.63 -31.09
C ARG A 3 -23.58 39.29 -30.75
N ILE A 4 -23.65 38.36 -31.71
CA ILE A 4 -24.31 37.04 -31.55
C ILE A 4 -23.31 35.88 -31.67
N THR A 5 -21.99 36.15 -31.54
CA THR A 5 -20.94 35.12 -31.68
C THR A 5 -20.15 34.83 -30.40
N HIS A 6 -20.55 35.38 -29.24
CA HIS A 6 -19.84 35.12 -27.97
C HIS A 6 -20.66 34.36 -26.92
N LEU A 7 -21.89 33.92 -27.23
CA LEU A 7 -22.75 33.25 -26.24
C LEU A 7 -22.78 31.71 -26.32
N LEU A 8 -21.94 31.08 -27.16
CA LEU A 8 -22.01 29.63 -27.39
C LEU A 8 -20.69 28.88 -27.15
N SER A 9 -19.83 29.37 -26.27
CA SER A 9 -18.58 28.67 -25.93
C SER A 9 -18.30 28.55 -24.43
N MET A 10 -19.29 28.83 -23.57
CA MET A 10 -19.13 28.77 -22.10
C MET A 10 -20.16 27.83 -21.44
N SER A 11 -20.35 26.64 -22.01
CA SER A 11 -21.31 25.67 -21.46
C SER A 11 -20.90 24.21 -21.61
N LEU A 12 -19.60 23.93 -21.78
CA LEU A 12 -19.11 22.55 -21.72
C LEU A 12 -17.84 22.43 -20.87
N LEU A 13 -17.96 22.80 -19.59
CA LEU A 13 -17.00 22.40 -18.57
C LEU A 13 -17.74 21.88 -17.32
N LEU A 14 -18.72 21.01 -17.51
CA LEU A 14 -19.14 20.13 -16.43
C LEU A 14 -18.27 18.88 -16.52
N VAL A 15 -17.04 18.99 -16.02
CA VAL A 15 -16.29 17.81 -15.61
C VAL A 15 -17.16 17.17 -14.54
N ALA A 16 -17.83 16.07 -14.86
CA ALA A 16 -18.50 15.25 -13.87
C ALA A 16 -17.39 14.75 -12.94
N THR A 17 -17.21 15.45 -11.82
CA THR A 17 -16.52 14.86 -10.69
C THR A 17 -17.35 13.64 -10.33
N ALA A 18 -16.81 12.45 -10.57
CA ALA A 18 -17.39 11.22 -10.08
C ALA A 18 -17.31 11.27 -8.55
N VAL A 19 -18.31 11.88 -7.92
CA VAL A 19 -18.46 11.84 -6.47
C VAL A 19 -18.82 10.39 -6.15
N ALA A 20 -18.04 9.76 -5.28
CA ALA A 20 -18.38 8.43 -4.78
C ALA A 20 -19.81 8.47 -4.24
N GLN A 21 -20.65 7.52 -4.65
CA GLN A 21 -22.03 7.46 -4.15
C GLN A 21 -21.99 7.24 -2.63
N ASP A 22 -22.66 8.09 -1.86
CA ASP A 22 -22.76 7.91 -0.41
C ASP A 22 -23.79 6.81 -0.10
N ASN A 23 -23.29 5.58 0.04
CA ASN A 23 -24.09 4.40 0.36
C ASN A 23 -23.27 3.40 1.20
N ALA A 24 -23.95 2.41 1.77
CA ALA A 24 -23.32 1.42 2.65
C ALA A 24 -22.19 0.62 1.99
N ALA A 25 -22.22 0.42 0.66
CA ALA A 25 -21.15 -0.28 -0.05
C ALA A 25 -19.89 0.60 -0.12
N THR A 26 -20.05 1.89 -0.44
CA THR A 26 -18.95 2.86 -0.42
C THR A 26 -18.36 3.00 0.97
N GLU A 27 -19.18 3.13 2.02
CA GLU A 27 -18.71 3.22 3.41
C GLU A 27 -17.92 1.96 3.82
N LYS A 28 -18.37 0.77 3.40
CA LYS A 28 -17.67 -0.49 3.65
C LYS A 28 -16.31 -0.51 2.93
N LEU A 29 -16.26 -0.08 1.66
CA LEU A 29 -14.99 0.01 0.91
C LEU A 29 -14.04 1.04 1.51
N THR A 30 -14.54 2.19 1.97
CA THR A 30 -13.72 3.20 2.65
C THR A 30 -13.10 2.63 3.92
N ARG A 31 -13.88 1.90 4.75
CA ARG A 31 -13.34 1.22 5.94
C ARG A 31 -12.34 0.12 5.58
N GLN A 32 -12.55 -0.59 4.47
CA GLN A 32 -11.60 -1.61 4.00
C GLN A 32 -10.22 -0.99 3.74
N SER A 33 -10.15 0.28 3.33
CA SER A 33 -8.88 0.95 3.03
C SER A 33 -7.92 1.02 4.23
N ASP A 34 -8.44 0.95 5.46
CA ASP A 34 -7.62 0.99 6.68
C ASP A 34 -6.64 -0.19 6.76
N GLN A 35 -6.95 -1.31 6.11
CA GLN A 35 -6.07 -2.49 6.09
C GLN A 35 -4.75 -2.24 5.31
N PHE A 36 -4.69 -1.19 4.49
CA PHE A 36 -3.53 -0.87 3.67
C PHE A 36 -2.60 0.15 4.33
N LYS A 37 -2.90 0.55 5.58
CA LYS A 37 -2.00 1.45 6.31
C LYS A 37 -0.66 0.76 6.57
N GLU A 38 0.40 1.41 6.13
CA GLU A 38 1.79 0.97 6.35
C GLU A 38 2.09 0.79 7.83
N GLN A 39 2.54 -0.41 8.20
CA GLN A 39 2.94 -0.78 9.55
C GLN A 39 3.71 -2.10 9.59
N ILE A 40 4.57 -2.26 10.58
CA ILE A 40 5.16 -3.53 10.96
C ILE A 40 4.39 -4.11 12.14
N ILE A 41 3.91 -5.34 12.01
CA ILE A 41 3.14 -6.04 13.04
C ILE A 41 3.93 -7.26 13.50
N GLU A 42 4.16 -7.40 14.80
CA GLU A 42 4.62 -8.66 15.40
C GLU A 42 3.41 -9.58 15.61
N VAL A 43 3.34 -10.67 14.86
CA VAL A 43 2.15 -11.55 14.81
C VAL A 43 2.27 -12.78 15.72
N ALA A 44 3.50 -13.13 16.07
CA ALA A 44 3.90 -14.15 17.04
C ALA A 44 5.38 -13.90 17.35
N ASP A 45 5.86 -14.30 18.53
CA ASP A 45 7.19 -13.97 19.06
C ASP A 45 8.21 -13.46 18.03
N ASN A 46 9.09 -14.23 17.45
CA ASN A 46 10.08 -13.74 16.50
C ASN A 46 9.57 -13.48 15.05
N VAL A 47 8.29 -13.18 14.84
CA VAL A 47 7.65 -13.08 13.51
C VAL A 47 7.02 -11.71 13.29
N HIS A 48 7.53 -11.00 12.28
CA HIS A 48 7.11 -9.66 11.92
C HIS A 48 6.54 -9.63 10.50
N VAL A 49 5.51 -8.83 10.27
CA VAL A 49 4.84 -8.68 8.96
C VAL A 49 4.77 -7.21 8.61
N ALA A 50 5.32 -6.86 7.46
CA ALA A 50 5.15 -5.56 6.82
C ALA A 50 3.82 -5.56 6.04
N VAL A 51 2.89 -4.72 6.48
CA VAL A 51 1.56 -4.55 5.89
C VAL A 51 1.48 -3.17 5.22
N GLY A 52 0.80 -3.08 4.08
CA GLY A 52 0.53 -1.80 3.41
C GLY A 52 1.66 -1.21 2.56
N TYR A 53 2.90 -1.71 2.70
CA TYR A 53 4.06 -1.25 1.91
C TYR A 53 4.08 -1.75 0.45
N SER A 54 3.30 -2.79 0.13
CA SER A 54 3.17 -3.36 -1.21
C SER A 54 1.77 -3.95 -1.41
N VAL A 55 1.52 -4.52 -2.59
CA VAL A 55 0.22 -5.15 -2.90
C VAL A 55 -0.07 -6.40 -2.07
N SER A 56 1.00 -7.05 -1.58
CA SER A 56 0.97 -8.19 -0.67
C SER A 56 1.85 -7.88 0.54
N ASN A 57 1.56 -8.55 1.65
CA ASN A 57 2.41 -8.46 2.84
C ASN A 57 3.75 -9.14 2.61
N VAL A 58 4.76 -8.67 3.33
CA VAL A 58 6.08 -9.31 3.39
C VAL A 58 6.35 -9.67 4.84
N SER A 59 6.83 -10.89 5.10
CA SER A 59 7.06 -11.35 6.48
C SER A 59 8.54 -11.63 6.74
N MET A 60 8.95 -11.49 7.99
CA MET A 60 10.28 -11.82 8.48
C MET A 60 10.16 -12.71 9.72
N ILE A 61 10.87 -13.83 9.71
CA ILE A 61 11.07 -14.67 10.89
C ILE A 61 12.52 -14.49 11.35
N VAL A 62 12.71 -14.08 12.60
CA VAL A 62 14.03 -13.89 13.21
C VAL A 62 14.47 -15.21 13.86
N GLY A 63 15.45 -15.88 13.25
CA GLY A 63 16.09 -17.07 13.81
C GLY A 63 17.31 -16.73 14.67
N ASP A 64 18.05 -17.75 15.09
CA ASP A 64 19.22 -17.57 15.96
C ASP A 64 20.36 -16.83 15.26
N ASP A 65 20.69 -17.22 14.03
CA ASP A 65 21.86 -16.74 13.27
C ASP A 65 21.51 -15.91 12.02
N GLY A 66 20.22 -15.62 11.82
CA GLY A 66 19.74 -15.03 10.59
C GLY A 66 18.25 -14.75 10.58
N VAL A 67 17.78 -14.22 9.46
CA VAL A 67 16.34 -14.05 9.20
C VAL A 67 15.90 -14.82 7.97
N VAL A 68 14.65 -15.26 7.98
CA VAL A 68 13.94 -15.77 6.80
C VAL A 68 12.94 -14.72 6.36
N ILE A 69 12.99 -14.34 5.09
CA ILE A 69 12.04 -13.41 4.48
C ILE A 69 11.02 -14.21 3.66
N ILE A 70 9.74 -13.89 3.80
CA ILE A 70 8.64 -14.52 3.06
C ILE A 70 8.00 -13.44 2.18
N ASP A 71 8.07 -13.66 0.87
CA ASP A 71 7.85 -12.69 -0.20
C ASP A 71 8.75 -11.44 -0.09
N THR A 72 8.85 -10.63 -1.14
CA THR A 72 9.80 -9.50 -1.19
C THR A 72 9.17 -8.17 -1.61
N GLY A 73 7.84 -8.15 -1.73
CA GLY A 73 7.12 -7.04 -2.36
C GLY A 73 7.27 -7.05 -3.88
N MET A 74 6.45 -6.26 -4.56
CA MET A 74 6.34 -6.28 -6.03
C MET A 74 7.40 -5.43 -6.75
N MET A 75 7.92 -4.39 -6.10
CA MET A 75 8.83 -3.39 -6.70
C MET A 75 10.05 -3.16 -5.83
N GLY A 76 11.18 -2.82 -6.44
CA GLY A 76 12.45 -2.58 -5.72
C GLY A 76 12.37 -1.47 -4.67
N GLU A 77 11.57 -0.43 -4.89
CA GLU A 77 11.34 0.65 -3.93
C GLU A 77 10.61 0.17 -2.66
N ALA A 78 9.52 -0.59 -2.85
CA ALA A 78 8.78 -1.21 -1.75
C ALA A 78 9.68 -2.20 -0.99
N ALA A 79 10.40 -3.06 -1.72
CA ALA A 79 11.35 -4.01 -1.13
C ALA A 79 12.43 -3.31 -0.29
N GLY A 80 12.98 -2.20 -0.78
CA GLY A 80 13.98 -1.40 -0.07
C GLY A 80 13.44 -0.75 1.20
N THR A 81 12.22 -0.22 1.14
CA THR A 81 11.54 0.36 2.32
C THR A 81 11.28 -0.71 3.38
N ILE A 82 10.69 -1.84 2.99
CA ILE A 82 10.43 -2.97 3.89
C ILE A 82 11.74 -3.49 4.51
N ALA A 83 12.79 -3.64 3.72
CA ALA A 83 14.08 -4.09 4.21
C ALA A 83 14.66 -3.12 5.26
N LYS A 84 14.47 -1.81 5.09
CA LYS A 84 14.87 -0.80 6.08
C LYS A 84 14.10 -0.96 7.39
N GLU A 85 12.77 -1.07 7.33
CA GLU A 85 11.93 -1.25 8.52
C GLU A 85 12.31 -2.54 9.28
N PHE A 86 12.54 -3.65 8.58
CA PHE A 86 13.01 -4.88 9.18
C PHE A 86 14.41 -4.79 9.80
N ARG A 87 15.27 -3.92 9.27
CA ARG A 87 16.59 -3.68 9.86
C ARG A 87 16.54 -2.92 11.18
N GLU A 88 15.46 -2.19 11.45
CA GLU A 88 15.24 -1.58 12.77
C GLU A 88 14.97 -2.64 13.85
N ILE A 89 14.51 -3.83 13.46
CA ILE A 89 14.28 -4.97 14.35
C ILE A 89 15.56 -5.78 14.57
N THR A 90 16.33 -6.04 13.51
CA THR A 90 17.54 -6.87 13.61
C THR A 90 18.55 -6.67 12.47
N ASP A 91 19.83 -6.73 12.83
CA ASP A 91 20.96 -6.72 11.89
C ASP A 91 21.38 -8.13 11.41
N LYS A 92 20.68 -9.19 11.84
CA LYS A 92 21.01 -10.57 11.45
C LYS A 92 20.95 -10.74 9.92
N PRO A 93 21.86 -11.52 9.31
CA PRO A 93 21.88 -11.69 7.86
C PRO A 93 20.63 -12.41 7.35
N VAL A 94 20.18 -12.07 6.13
CA VAL A 94 19.14 -12.85 5.46
C VAL A 94 19.71 -14.20 5.05
N LYS A 95 19.10 -15.30 5.53
CA LYS A 95 19.55 -16.67 5.26
C LYS A 95 18.73 -17.36 4.19
N ALA A 96 17.46 -16.99 4.07
CA ALA A 96 16.54 -17.57 3.10
C ALA A 96 15.47 -16.57 2.68
N ILE A 97 14.95 -16.78 1.46
CA ILE A 97 13.75 -16.13 0.93
C ILE A 97 12.80 -17.25 0.50
N ILE A 98 11.54 -17.17 0.91
CA ILE A 98 10.47 -18.08 0.52
C ILE A 98 9.48 -17.30 -0.35
N TYR A 99 9.12 -17.86 -1.50
CA TYR A 99 8.02 -17.36 -2.33
C TYR A 99 6.80 -18.26 -2.14
N THR A 100 5.65 -17.66 -1.90
CA THR A 100 4.38 -18.39 -1.65
C THR A 100 3.53 -18.58 -2.90
#